data_AF-A0A963R9T5-F1
#
_entry.id   AF-A0A963R9T5-F1
#
_cell.length_a   1.000
_cell.length_b   1.000
_cell.length_c   1.000
_cell.angle_alpha   90.00
_cell.angle_beta   90.00
_cell.angle_gamma   90.00
#
_symmetry.space_group_name_H-M   'P 1'
#
loop_
_entity.id
_entity.type
_entity.pdbx_description
1 polymer ?
#
loop_
_entity_poly.entity_id
_entity_poly.type
_entity_poly.pdbx_seq_one_letter_code
_entity_poly.pdbx_strand_id
1 'polypeptide(L)'
;MKRLSIVPALAALSLSALAAPLPVFAQNVSSGPVVAAGNTMLTVSAEGRSSREPDLAVFTAGVATTGKTAGEALSENSAAMNRVIQALKRAGIAERDIQTS
;
A
#
# COMPACT_ATOMS: atom_id res chain seq x y z
N MET A 1 13.57 -78.74 -26.96
CA MET A 1 14.92 -78.96 -27.55
C MET A 1 14.87 -78.62 -29.03
N LYS A 2 15.95 -78.02 -29.57
CA LYS A 2 16.27 -77.82 -31.02
C LYS A 2 15.56 -76.59 -31.66
N ARG A 3 16.26 -75.46 -31.87
CA ARG A 3 17.27 -75.10 -32.90
C ARG A 3 16.65 -74.62 -34.24
N LEU A 4 16.79 -73.30 -34.47
CA LEU A 4 17.33 -72.64 -35.68
C LEU A 4 16.60 -72.74 -37.05
N SER A 5 16.20 -71.57 -37.58
CA SER A 5 16.17 -71.18 -39.03
C SER A 5 16.01 -69.63 -39.08
N ILE A 6 16.95 -68.74 -39.47
CA ILE A 6 17.60 -68.39 -40.76
C ILE A 6 16.57 -68.31 -41.93
N VAL A 7 16.43 -67.31 -42.82
CA VAL A 7 17.32 -66.32 -43.51
C VAL A 7 16.45 -65.15 -44.12
N PRO A 8 16.87 -64.25 -45.07
CA PRO A 8 16.93 -62.78 -44.87
C PRO A 8 16.32 -61.96 -46.05
N ALA A 9 16.87 -60.75 -46.31
CA ALA A 9 16.87 -59.93 -47.54
C ALA A 9 15.98 -58.67 -47.51
N LEU A 10 16.54 -57.47 -47.31
CA LEU A 10 17.15 -56.55 -48.28
C LEU A 10 16.14 -55.97 -49.31
N ALA A 11 15.72 -54.71 -49.15
CA ALA A 11 15.53 -53.74 -50.25
C ALA A 11 15.02 -52.36 -49.79
N ALA A 12 15.69 -51.32 -50.31
CA ALA A 12 15.22 -49.96 -50.61
C ALA A 12 14.76 -49.06 -49.44
N LEU A 13 15.53 -48.06 -48.98
CA LEU A 13 15.96 -46.84 -49.66
C LEU A 13 14.78 -45.97 -50.18
N SER A 14 14.20 -45.14 -49.30
CA SER A 14 13.72 -43.78 -49.58
C SER A 14 12.86 -43.25 -48.42
N LEU A 15 13.40 -42.34 -47.61
CA LEU A 15 12.56 -41.31 -47.01
C LEU A 15 13.43 -40.12 -46.59
N SER A 16 13.31 -39.03 -47.33
CA SER A 16 13.80 -37.70 -46.96
C SER A 16 13.40 -37.40 -45.52
N ALA A 17 14.38 -37.40 -44.61
CA ALA A 17 14.18 -36.93 -43.25
C ALA A 17 14.08 -35.39 -43.28
N LEU A 18 12.83 -34.95 -43.31
CA LEU A 18 12.35 -33.61 -43.03
C LEU A 18 13.22 -32.89 -41.98
N ALA A 19 13.90 -31.83 -42.39
CA ALA A 19 14.50 -30.86 -41.49
C ALA A 19 13.39 -30.15 -40.72
N ALA A 20 13.02 -30.68 -39.56
CA ALA A 20 12.18 -29.98 -38.60
C ALA A 20 13.05 -28.98 -37.83
N PRO A 21 12.77 -27.67 -37.85
CA PRO A 21 13.45 -26.72 -36.98
C PRO A 21 13.11 -27.04 -35.53
N LEU A 22 14.11 -27.39 -34.72
CA LEU A 22 13.94 -27.51 -33.28
C LEU A 22 13.56 -26.11 -32.74
N PRO A 23 12.49 -25.97 -31.94
CA PRO A 23 12.20 -24.71 -31.29
C PRO A 23 13.29 -24.44 -30.25
N VAL A 24 14.12 -23.43 -30.52
CA VAL A 24 15.01 -22.85 -29.51
C VAL A 24 14.14 -22.01 -28.59
N PHE A 25 13.85 -22.54 -27.40
CA PHE A 25 13.24 -21.74 -26.35
C PHE A 25 14.29 -20.80 -25.77
N ALA A 26 14.06 -19.49 -25.89
CA ALA A 26 14.86 -18.49 -25.21
C ALA A 26 14.72 -18.69 -23.69
N GLN A 27 15.82 -19.03 -23.03
CA GLN A 27 15.84 -19.28 -21.60
C GLN A 27 15.72 -17.93 -20.89
N ASN A 28 14.56 -17.66 -20.32
CA ASN A 28 14.33 -16.44 -19.56
C ASN A 28 15.09 -16.57 -18.23
N VAL A 29 16.28 -15.98 -18.14
CA VAL A 29 17.07 -15.96 -16.91
C VAL A 29 16.31 -15.10 -15.91
N SER A 30 15.70 -15.73 -14.90
CA SER A 30 15.05 -15.01 -13.81
C SER A 30 16.13 -14.35 -12.96
N SER A 31 16.16 -13.01 -12.95
CA SER A 31 17.05 -12.20 -12.12
C SER A 31 16.59 -12.15 -10.65
N GLY A 32 16.25 -13.31 -10.08
CA GLY A 32 15.93 -13.48 -8.66
C GLY A 32 17.08 -14.16 -7.92
N PRO A 33 17.21 -13.97 -6.59
CA PRO A 33 18.23 -14.66 -5.81
C PRO A 33 18.08 -16.19 -5.93
N VAL A 34 19.09 -16.85 -6.49
CA VAL A 34 19.14 -18.32 -6.60
C VAL A 34 19.57 -18.89 -5.26
N VAL A 35 18.62 -19.54 -4.59
CA VAL A 35 18.84 -20.27 -3.34
C VAL A 35 19.57 -21.56 -3.69
N ALA A 36 20.90 -21.60 -3.50
CA ALA A 36 21.73 -22.77 -3.79
C ALA A 36 21.27 -24.03 -3.01
N ALA A 37 21.34 -25.21 -3.62
CA ALA A 37 20.98 -26.46 -2.96
C ALA A 37 21.86 -26.67 -1.70
N GLY A 38 21.23 -26.74 -0.51
CA GLY A 38 21.91 -26.96 0.78
C GLY A 38 21.81 -25.82 1.80
N ASN A 39 21.14 -24.72 1.49
CA ASN A 39 20.84 -23.64 2.45
C ASN A 39 19.40 -23.75 3.01
N THR A 40 19.16 -23.13 4.16
CA THR A 40 17.85 -23.08 4.81
C THR A 40 17.22 -21.72 4.57
N MET A 41 16.11 -21.67 3.84
CA MET A 41 15.35 -20.44 3.60
C MET A 41 14.26 -20.29 4.66
N LEU A 42 14.26 -19.15 5.36
CA LEU A 42 13.20 -18.77 6.28
C LEU A 42 12.52 -17.51 5.75
N THR A 43 11.29 -17.66 5.27
CA THR A 43 10.43 -16.54 4.86
C THR A 43 9.44 -16.25 5.97
N VAL A 44 9.47 -15.03 6.50
CA VAL A 44 8.52 -14.57 7.52
C VAL A 44 7.74 -13.40 6.95
N SER A 45 6.42 -13.51 7.00
CA SER A 45 5.51 -12.41 6.73
C SER A 45 4.71 -12.13 8.00
N ALA A 46 4.69 -10.88 8.43
CA ALA A 46 3.97 -10.45 9.63
C ALA A 46 3.19 -9.18 9.34
N GLU A 47 1.94 -9.13 9.82
CA GLU A 47 1.11 -7.93 9.85
C GLU A 47 0.93 -7.49 11.31
N GLY A 48 1.02 -6.18 11.56
CA GLY A 48 0.73 -5.58 12.86
C GLY A 48 -0.43 -4.59 12.73
N ARG A 49 -1.41 -4.69 13.63
CA ARG A 49 -2.45 -3.67 13.81
C ARG A 49 -2.41 -3.21 15.26
N SER A 50 -2.50 -1.90 15.45
CA SER A 50 -2.65 -1.28 16.76
C SER A 50 -3.89 -0.39 16.72
N SER A 51 -4.76 -0.55 17.70
CA SER A 51 -5.95 0.27 17.87
C SER A 51 -5.88 0.94 19.23
N ARG A 52 -6.21 2.23 19.28
CA ARG A 52 -6.24 3.03 20.50
C ARG A 52 -7.41 3.99 20.43
N GLU A 53 -8.05 4.20 21.57
CA GLU A 53 -9.08 5.23 21.71
C GLU A 53 -8.45 6.62 21.57
N PRO A 54 -9.02 7.52 20.75
CA PRO A 54 -8.57 8.90 20.66
C PRO A 54 -8.77 9.64 21.99
N ASP A 55 -7.77 10.42 22.39
CA ASP A 55 -7.74 11.18 23.65
C ASP A 55 -7.82 12.71 23.46
N LEU A 56 -7.92 13.18 22.21
CA LEU A 56 -7.98 14.60 21.85
C LEU A 56 -9.15 14.87 20.89
N ALA A 57 -9.88 15.95 21.15
CA ALA A 57 -10.88 16.51 20.23
C ALA A 57 -10.57 17.99 19.96
N VAL A 58 -10.63 18.39 18.69
CA VAL A 58 -10.44 19.78 18.26
C VAL A 58 -11.76 20.30 17.71
N PHE A 59 -12.21 21.45 18.23
CA PHE A 59 -13.43 22.13 17.80
C PHE A 59 -13.11 23.49 17.20
N THR A 60 -13.76 23.83 16.10
CA THR A 60 -13.65 25.14 15.46
C THR A 60 -15.00 25.84 15.50
N ALA A 61 -15.02 27.06 16.04
CA ALA A 61 -16.20 27.92 16.06
C ALA A 61 -15.80 29.34 15.66
N GLY A 62 -16.72 30.08 15.03
CA GLY A 62 -16.48 31.44 14.56
C GLY A 62 -17.50 32.43 15.11
N VAL A 63 -17.09 33.68 15.26
CA VAL A 63 -17.95 34.81 15.63
C VAL A 63 -17.96 35.80 14.47
N ALA A 64 -19.13 36.05 13.90
CA ALA A 64 -19.33 37.04 12.86
C ALA A 64 -20.20 38.18 13.40
N THR A 65 -19.78 39.41 13.13
CA THR A 65 -20.49 40.64 13.52
C THR A 65 -20.56 41.57 12.31
N THR A 66 -21.60 42.40 12.27
CA THR A 66 -21.85 43.34 11.18
C THR A 66 -22.19 44.70 11.79
N GLY A 67 -21.54 45.75 11.30
CA GLY A 67 -21.76 47.13 11.74
C GLY A 67 -21.86 48.07 10.53
N LYS A 68 -22.29 49.32 10.76
CA LYS A 68 -22.32 50.34 9.70
C LYS A 68 -20.92 50.74 9.25
N THR A 69 -19.94 50.59 10.12
CA THR A 69 -18.52 50.83 9.84
C THR A 69 -17.68 49.61 10.19
N ALA A 70 -16.50 49.49 9.56
CA ALA A 70 -15.56 48.42 9.89
C ALA A 70 -15.11 48.47 11.37
N GLY A 71 -14.95 49.67 11.94
CA GLY A 71 -14.56 49.84 13.33
C GLY A 71 -15.62 49.37 14.32
N GLU A 72 -16.89 49.65 14.03
CA GLU A 72 -18.02 49.15 14.82
C GLU A 72 -18.11 47.62 14.77
N ALA A 73 -18.03 47.04 13.57
CA ALA A 73 -18.05 45.59 13.39
C ALA A 73 -16.91 44.89 14.15
N LEU A 74 -15.69 45.44 14.12
CA LEU A 74 -14.52 44.89 14.82
C LEU A 74 -14.63 45.03 16.34
N SER A 75 -15.14 46.16 16.83
CA SER A 75 -15.34 46.38 18.27
C SER A 75 -16.35 45.38 18.83
N GLU A 76 -17.48 45.21 18.14
CA GLU A 76 -18.49 44.22 18.51
C GLU A 76 -17.95 42.78 18.42
N ASN A 77 -17.16 42.48 17.40
CA ASN A 77 -16.54 41.16 17.25
C ASN A 77 -15.66 40.83 18.44
N SER A 78 -14.76 41.76 18.80
CA SER A 78 -13.83 41.62 19.91
C SER A 78 -14.58 41.41 21.24
N ALA A 79 -15.65 42.18 21.46
CA ALA A 79 -16.49 42.03 22.64
C ALA A 79 -17.23 40.67 22.67
N ALA A 80 -17.74 40.20 21.54
CA ALA A 80 -18.39 38.91 21.42
C ALA A 80 -17.40 37.75 21.62
N MET A 81 -16.21 37.82 21.04
CA MET A 81 -15.17 36.81 21.17
C MET A 81 -14.69 36.69 22.63
N ASN A 82 -14.50 37.83 23.32
CA ASN A 82 -14.18 37.85 24.75
C ASN A 82 -15.25 37.15 25.60
N ARG A 83 -16.54 37.33 25.28
CA ARG A 83 -17.63 36.64 25.99
C ARG A 83 -17.58 35.12 25.78
N VAL A 84 -17.27 34.66 24.57
CA VAL A 84 -17.11 33.23 24.27
C VAL A 84 -15.95 32.66 25.07
N ILE A 85 -14.78 33.30 25.02
CA ILE A 85 -13.60 32.87 25.76
C ILE A 85 -13.91 32.77 27.26
N GLN A 86 -14.59 33.77 27.85
CA GLN A 86 -14.99 33.73 29.26
C GLN A 86 -16.01 32.63 29.58
N ALA A 87 -16.87 32.26 28.64
CA ALA A 87 -17.76 31.12 28.80
C ALA A 87 -16.99 29.79 28.80
N LEU A 88 -16.00 29.64 27.90
CA LEU A 88 -15.15 28.45 27.83
C LEU A 88 -14.28 28.29 29.09
N LYS A 89 -13.71 29.38 29.61
CA LYS A 89 -12.99 29.38 30.89
C LYS A 89 -13.88 28.91 32.05
N ARG A 90 -15.12 29.43 32.12
CA ARG A 90 -16.10 29.02 33.14
C ARG A 90 -16.56 27.58 32.99
N ALA A 91 -16.54 27.04 31.78
CA ALA A 91 -16.80 25.63 31.50
C ALA A 91 -15.63 24.70 31.86
N GLY A 92 -14.49 25.24 32.31
CA GLY A 92 -13.33 24.48 32.76
C GLY A 92 -12.29 24.19 31.67
N ILE A 93 -12.42 24.80 30.48
CA ILE A 93 -11.39 24.70 29.44
C ILE A 93 -10.20 25.56 29.85
N ALA A 94 -9.00 24.99 29.82
CA ALA A 94 -7.80 25.73 30.17
C ALA A 94 -7.45 26.76 29.09
N GLU A 95 -6.89 27.89 29.50
CA GLU A 95 -6.47 28.97 28.60
C GLU A 95 -5.54 28.50 27.47
N ARG A 96 -4.68 27.53 27.76
CA ARG A 96 -3.73 26.94 26.80
C ARG A 96 -4.41 26.18 25.66
N ASP A 97 -5.66 25.76 25.86
CA ASP A 97 -6.44 24.97 24.90
C ASP A 97 -7.38 25.87 24.06
N ILE A 98 -7.34 27.19 24.26
CA ILE A 98 -8.12 28.16 23.50
C ILE A 98 -7.19 28.91 22.55
N GLN A 99 -7.51 28.86 21.24
CA GLN A 99 -6.75 29.56 20.20
C GLN A 99 -7.69 30.40 19.33
N THR A 100 -7.26 31.62 18.97
CA THR A 100 -7.92 32.51 18.01
C THR A 100 -7.02 32.75 16.80
N SER A 101 -7.63 33.03 15.64
CA SER A 101 -6.94 33.33 14.37
C SER A 101 -6.74 34.82 14.11
#